data_AF-A0A0V1ISK9-F1
#
_entry.id   AF-A0A0V1ISK9-F1
#
_cell.length_a   1.000
_cell.length_b   1.000
_cell.length_c   1.000
_cell.angle_alpha   90.00
_cell.angle_beta   90.00
_cell.angle_gamma   90.00
#
_symmetry.space_group_name_H-M   'P 1'
#
loop_
_entity.id
_entity.type
_entity.pdbx_description
1 polymer ?
#
loop_
_entity_poly.entity_id
_entity_poly.type
_entity_poly.pdbx_seq_one_letter_code
_entity_poly.pdbx_strand_id
1 'polypeptide(L)'
;MKKNQRSGQSFHNKQLTSKSCSSQIILLKTILLRTVMKLGTIIITIWLAAFGLTAVLSLECGQPAIKPHTSRIVGGRDAIPYSWPWQVAVYEKRGRLIKFACGASIISDQWLLSAGHCFHNRALVSGYLFYMGTFLRHEKQALVIQSSQVLVHPLYNMKTMEYDVALVKLKRKIPFSNKVLPVCLPSFRNYYPPVNATAFVTGWGRTTNSYGSMRLQQVDVTIIEAKKCQSMYHSLYGTVNTDLMFCAGHESGGKDSCQGDSGGPLVLYDTETDKWFQYGIVSWGYGCAYPNMPGVYTIISSHLDWIEATTEMYVPAKPTLDNETETNSTQQQSYESYESIEIEQLNSTDLTTAEVQMKDI
;
A
#
# COMPACT_ATOMS: atom_id res chain seq x y z
N MET A 1 54.18 -71.75 86.83
CA MET A 1 52.82 -72.33 86.64
C MET A 1 52.13 -71.59 85.49
N LYS A 2 51.37 -72.34 84.69
CA LYS A 2 50.73 -72.01 83.40
C LYS A 2 49.66 -70.89 83.43
N LYS A 3 49.50 -70.19 82.29
CA LYS A 3 48.28 -69.90 81.47
C LYS A 3 48.25 -68.44 81.00
N ASN A 4 48.44 -68.11 79.72
CA ASN A 4 47.56 -68.18 78.51
C ASN A 4 46.32 -67.25 78.48
N GLN A 5 46.29 -66.43 77.41
CA GLN A 5 45.18 -66.06 76.50
C GLN A 5 44.37 -64.74 76.64
N ARG A 6 44.30 -64.07 75.47
CA ARG A 6 43.17 -63.31 74.84
C ARG A 6 42.75 -61.99 75.49
N SER A 7 42.09 -61.04 74.82
CA SER A 7 41.96 -60.59 73.43
C SER A 7 41.10 -59.32 73.54
N GLY A 8 41.44 -58.23 72.85
CA GLY A 8 40.61 -57.02 72.79
C GLY A 8 40.66 -56.41 71.40
N GLN A 9 39.73 -56.85 70.54
CA GLN A 9 39.40 -56.19 69.28
C GLN A 9 38.79 -54.82 69.57
N SER A 10 39.25 -53.76 68.88
CA SER A 10 38.49 -52.52 68.72
C SER A 10 37.87 -52.50 67.32
N PHE A 11 36.55 -52.40 67.29
CA PHE A 11 35.73 -52.23 66.10
C PHE A 11 35.90 -50.83 65.47
N HIS A 12 35.82 -50.83 64.13
CA HIS A 12 35.36 -49.80 63.21
C HIS A 12 35.06 -48.36 63.72
N ASN A 13 35.56 -47.36 63.00
CA ASN A 13 34.70 -46.74 61.98
C ASN A 13 35.47 -46.01 60.87
N LYS A 14 35.07 -46.27 59.62
CA LYS A 14 35.49 -45.53 58.43
C LYS A 14 34.90 -44.12 58.49
N GLN A 15 35.74 -43.08 58.58
CA GLN A 15 35.32 -41.73 58.20
C GLN A 15 35.35 -41.62 56.67
N LEU A 16 34.23 -41.95 56.03
CA LEU A 16 33.95 -41.48 54.68
C LEU A 16 33.08 -40.21 54.74
N THR A 17 33.48 -39.23 53.91
CA THR A 17 32.63 -38.26 53.19
C THR A 17 31.90 -37.17 53.98
N SER A 18 32.47 -35.95 53.94
CA SER A 18 31.74 -34.69 54.19
C SER A 18 32.22 -33.54 53.28
N LYS A 19 33.52 -33.48 52.94
CA LYS A 19 34.07 -32.41 52.08
C LYS A 19 33.68 -32.48 50.58
N SER A 20 33.22 -33.63 50.09
CA SER A 20 32.84 -33.81 48.68
C SER A 20 31.50 -33.16 48.33
N CYS A 21 30.53 -33.16 49.26
CA CYS A 21 29.17 -32.70 49.01
C CYS A 21 29.09 -31.17 48.82
N SER A 22 29.84 -30.39 49.63
CA SER A 22 29.82 -28.93 49.55
C SER A 22 30.39 -28.39 48.25
N SER A 23 31.49 -28.96 47.74
CA SER A 23 32.08 -28.55 46.46
C SER A 23 31.20 -28.93 45.27
N GLN A 24 30.53 -30.08 45.33
CA GLN A 24 29.59 -30.48 44.28
C GLN A 24 28.32 -29.61 44.25
N ILE A 25 27.83 -29.16 45.40
CA ILE A 25 26.69 -28.22 45.47
C ILE A 25 27.06 -26.85 44.89
N ILE A 26 28.26 -26.34 45.18
CA ILE A 26 28.75 -25.07 44.62
C ILE A 26 28.93 -25.18 43.10
N LEU A 27 29.47 -26.31 42.63
CA LEU A 27 29.61 -26.61 41.20
C LEU A 27 28.24 -26.69 40.50
N LEU A 28 27.26 -27.37 41.08
CA LEU A 28 25.90 -27.43 40.53
C LEU A 28 25.24 -26.05 40.48
N LYS A 29 25.35 -25.25 41.55
CA LYS A 29 24.79 -23.89 41.60
C LYS A 29 25.42 -22.97 40.56
N THR A 30 26.73 -23.07 40.35
CA THR A 30 27.43 -22.27 39.34
C THR A 30 27.12 -22.72 37.91
N ILE A 31 26.95 -24.02 37.67
CA ILE A 31 26.48 -24.55 36.38
C ILE A 31 25.05 -24.08 36.12
N LEU A 32 24.14 -24.20 37.10
CA LEU A 32 22.75 -23.76 36.98
C LEU A 32 22.64 -22.25 36.73
N LEU A 33 23.42 -21.43 37.44
CA LEU A 33 23.44 -19.99 37.23
C LEU A 33 23.94 -19.63 35.82
N ARG A 34 24.98 -20.31 35.34
CA ARG A 34 25.51 -20.12 33.98
C ARG A 34 24.53 -20.57 32.90
N THR A 35 23.79 -21.66 33.10
CA THR A 35 22.77 -22.12 32.15
C THR A 35 21.58 -21.18 32.12
N VAL A 36 21.10 -20.72 33.28
CA VAL A 36 20.00 -19.73 33.37
C VAL A 36 20.39 -18.41 32.72
N MET A 37 21.60 -17.88 32.96
CA MET A 37 22.07 -16.66 32.30
C MET A 37 22.20 -16.82 30.78
N LYS A 38 22.71 -17.96 30.29
CA LYS A 38 22.79 -18.26 28.85
C LYS A 38 21.41 -18.34 28.21
N LEU A 39 20.45 -18.99 28.88
CA LEU A 39 19.08 -19.10 28.39
C LEU A 39 18.40 -17.72 28.33
N GLY A 40 18.61 -16.89 29.35
CA GLY A 40 18.14 -15.49 29.38
C GLY A 40 18.71 -14.66 28.23
N THR A 41 20.01 -14.76 27.95
CA THR A 41 20.62 -14.06 26.80
C THR A 41 20.08 -14.55 25.46
N ILE A 42 19.85 -15.86 25.29
CA ILE A 42 19.27 -16.42 24.06
C ILE A 42 17.84 -15.91 23.86
N ILE A 43 17.02 -15.93 24.92
CA ILE A 43 15.65 -15.40 24.88
C ILE A 43 15.66 -13.91 24.52
N ILE A 44 16.54 -13.10 25.11
CA ILE A 44 16.68 -11.67 24.77
C ILE A 44 17.09 -11.50 23.30
N THR A 45 18.03 -12.29 22.78
CA THR A 45 18.42 -12.21 21.36
C THR A 45 17.31 -12.65 20.41
N ILE A 46 16.52 -13.66 20.78
CA ILE A 46 15.35 -14.10 20.00
C ILE A 46 14.27 -13.02 20.03
N TRP A 47 14.03 -12.40 21.19
CA TRP A 47 13.11 -11.26 21.31
C TRP A 47 13.58 -10.06 20.51
N LEU A 48 14.86 -9.68 20.58
CA LEU A 48 15.42 -8.58 19.79
C LEU A 48 15.43 -8.90 18.28
N ALA A 49 15.66 -10.15 17.89
CA ALA A 49 15.56 -10.58 16.50
C ALA A 49 14.11 -10.57 16.02
N ALA A 50 13.15 -11.04 16.83
CA ALA A 50 11.72 -10.99 16.51
C ALA A 50 11.21 -9.54 16.43
N PHE A 51 11.63 -8.66 17.34
CA PHE A 51 11.32 -7.23 17.31
C PHE A 51 12.02 -6.49 16.15
N GLY A 52 13.22 -6.93 15.77
CA GLY A 52 13.92 -6.45 14.59
C GLY A 52 13.32 -6.96 13.27
N LEU A 53 12.70 -8.14 13.28
CA LEU A 53 12.02 -8.74 12.12
C LEU A 53 10.61 -8.17 11.91
N THR A 54 9.96 -7.63 12.95
CA THR A 54 8.68 -6.92 12.83
C THR A 54 8.84 -5.46 12.42
N ALA A 55 10.05 -4.88 12.53
CA ALA A 55 10.39 -3.59 11.95
C ALA A 55 10.79 -3.71 10.46
N VAL A 56 10.10 -4.56 9.69
CA VAL A 56 9.92 -4.26 8.28
C VAL A 56 9.05 -3.00 8.30
N LEU A 57 9.65 -1.84 8.07
CA LEU A 57 8.92 -0.62 7.72
C LEU A 57 7.93 -1.03 6.62
N SER A 58 6.67 -1.25 6.99
CA SER A 58 5.59 -1.32 6.04
C SER A 58 5.69 -0.01 5.28
N LEU A 59 6.09 -0.09 4.02
CA LEU A 59 6.17 1.06 3.16
C LEU A 59 4.77 1.63 3.03
N GLU A 60 4.46 2.64 3.84
CA GLU A 60 3.14 3.24 3.87
C GLU A 60 2.95 4.10 2.62
N CYS A 61 2.03 3.67 1.77
CA CYS A 61 1.60 4.42 0.59
C CYS A 61 0.63 5.54 0.97
N GLY A 62 0.54 6.56 0.12
CA GLY A 62 -0.54 7.55 0.17
C GLY A 62 -0.52 8.48 1.40
N GLN A 63 0.57 8.51 2.17
CA GLN A 63 0.69 9.33 3.38
C GLN A 63 1.82 10.35 3.23
N PRO A 64 1.56 11.53 2.63
CA PRO A 64 2.59 12.53 2.45
C PRO A 64 2.97 13.17 3.79
N ALA A 65 4.28 13.29 4.04
CA ALA A 65 4.80 13.97 5.23
C ALA A 65 4.41 15.46 5.29
N ILE A 66 4.24 16.08 4.12
CA ILE A 66 3.74 17.44 3.96
C ILE A 66 2.34 17.34 3.35
N LYS A 67 1.30 17.70 4.10
CA LYS A 67 -0.07 17.59 3.60
C LYS A 67 -0.31 18.64 2.48
N PRO A 68 -0.94 18.25 1.36
CA PRO A 68 -1.27 19.18 0.29
C PRO A 68 -2.39 20.13 0.71
N HIS A 69 -2.55 21.25 0.01
CA HIS A 69 -3.71 22.08 0.24
C HIS A 69 -4.96 21.45 -0.41
N THR A 70 -5.98 21.15 0.41
CA THR A 70 -7.22 20.48 -0.03
C THR A 70 -8.44 21.40 -0.14
N SER A 71 -8.33 22.66 0.28
CA SER A 71 -9.40 23.66 0.10
C SER A 71 -9.67 23.92 -1.40
N ARG A 72 -10.95 24.16 -1.75
CA ARG A 72 -11.40 24.38 -3.15
C ARG A 72 -10.50 25.37 -3.90
N ILE A 73 -10.00 24.99 -5.08
CA ILE A 73 -8.95 25.69 -5.84
C ILE A 73 -9.48 26.15 -7.21
N VAL A 74 -9.70 27.44 -7.42
CA VAL A 74 -10.12 27.96 -8.74
C VAL A 74 -8.91 28.13 -9.66
N GLY A 75 -8.92 27.50 -10.85
CA GLY A 75 -7.92 27.72 -11.92
C GLY A 75 -6.57 27.02 -11.79
N GLY A 76 -6.42 26.08 -10.84
CA GLY A 76 -5.14 25.46 -10.50
C GLY A 76 -4.21 26.40 -9.71
N ARG A 77 -3.29 25.84 -8.93
CA ARG A 77 -2.29 26.62 -8.17
C ARG A 77 -0.98 25.88 -8.03
N ASP A 78 0.07 26.60 -7.64
CA ASP A 78 1.30 25.99 -7.14
C ASP A 78 0.98 25.01 -6.01
N ALA A 79 1.49 23.78 -6.13
CA ALA A 79 1.48 22.81 -5.05
C ALA A 79 2.40 23.27 -3.91
N ILE A 80 2.15 22.79 -2.69
CA ILE A 80 3.15 22.92 -1.63
C ILE A 80 4.36 22.07 -2.05
N PRO A 81 5.60 22.58 -1.97
CA PRO A 81 6.78 21.79 -2.29
C PRO A 81 6.77 20.43 -1.57
N TYR A 82 6.89 19.37 -2.36
CA TYR A 82 6.96 17.97 -1.91
C TYR A 82 5.67 17.41 -1.25
N SER A 83 4.52 18.10 -1.34
CA SER A 83 3.25 17.59 -0.79
C SER A 83 2.61 16.46 -1.60
N TRP A 84 3.13 16.18 -2.79
CA TRP A 84 2.71 15.10 -3.67
C TRP A 84 3.92 14.18 -3.96
N PRO A 85 4.38 13.40 -2.97
CA PRO A 85 5.69 12.74 -2.99
C PRO A 85 5.77 11.57 -3.99
N TRP A 86 4.64 11.12 -4.53
CA TRP A 86 4.57 10.13 -5.60
C TRP A 86 4.70 10.73 -7.00
N GLN A 87 4.64 12.06 -7.16
CA GLN A 87 4.70 12.68 -8.47
C GLN A 87 6.08 12.48 -9.11
N VAL A 88 6.09 12.07 -10.37
CA VAL A 88 7.30 11.90 -11.18
C VAL A 88 7.22 12.72 -12.45
N ALA A 89 8.30 13.41 -12.80
CA ALA A 89 8.48 14.03 -14.12
C ALA A 89 9.24 13.07 -15.04
N VAL A 90 8.66 12.79 -16.20
CA VAL A 90 9.23 11.88 -17.21
C VAL A 90 9.88 12.70 -18.31
N TYR A 91 11.15 12.42 -18.57
CA TYR A 91 11.92 13.03 -19.63
C TYR A 91 12.38 11.99 -20.63
N GLU A 92 12.23 12.31 -21.91
CA GLU A 92 12.77 11.54 -23.01
C GLU A 92 14.15 12.10 -23.39
N LYS A 93 15.15 11.21 -23.45
CA LYS A 93 16.52 11.48 -23.86
C LYS A 93 16.74 10.93 -25.27
N ARG A 94 16.90 11.82 -26.24
CA ARG A 94 17.29 11.51 -27.62
C ARG A 94 18.68 12.06 -27.90
N GLY A 95 19.70 11.20 -27.76
CA GLY A 95 21.09 11.63 -27.84
C GLY A 95 21.44 12.64 -26.74
N ARG A 96 21.76 13.88 -27.13
CA ARG A 96 22.03 14.99 -26.19
C ARG A 96 20.78 15.79 -25.80
N LEU A 97 19.66 15.62 -26.50
CA LEU A 97 18.42 16.35 -26.20
C LEU A 97 17.63 15.64 -25.09
N ILE A 98 17.25 16.40 -24.07
CA ILE A 98 16.37 15.95 -22.98
C ILE A 98 15.10 16.80 -23.06
N LYS A 99 13.96 16.15 -23.30
CA LYS A 99 12.66 16.82 -23.45
C LYS A 99 11.66 16.27 -22.44
N PHE A 100 10.92 17.16 -21.79
CA PHE A 100 9.80 16.77 -20.93
C PHE A 100 8.76 16.03 -21.78
N ALA A 101 8.38 14.84 -21.34
CA ALA A 101 7.47 13.96 -22.06
C ALA A 101 6.09 13.91 -21.39
N CYS A 102 6.05 13.49 -20.12
CA CYS A 102 4.83 13.17 -19.39
C CYS A 102 5.05 13.28 -17.85
N GLY A 103 3.97 13.08 -17.10
CA GLY A 103 4.00 12.68 -15.70
C GLY A 103 4.01 11.16 -15.51
N ALA A 104 4.31 10.74 -14.28
CA ALA A 104 4.13 9.39 -13.79
C ALA A 104 3.93 9.43 -12.27
N SER A 105 3.69 8.28 -11.67
CA SER A 105 3.41 8.10 -10.25
C SER A 105 4.22 6.94 -9.68
N ILE A 106 4.71 7.07 -8.45
CA ILE A 106 5.41 6.00 -7.74
C ILE A 106 4.37 5.06 -7.12
N ILE A 107 4.43 3.77 -7.45
CA ILE A 107 3.53 2.75 -6.88
C ILE A 107 4.26 1.74 -5.99
N SER A 108 5.58 1.60 -6.13
CA SER A 108 6.44 0.81 -5.22
C SER A 108 7.89 1.30 -5.24
N ASP A 109 8.79 0.57 -4.57
CA ASP A 109 10.21 0.90 -4.52
C ASP A 109 10.93 0.75 -5.87
N GLN A 110 10.31 0.13 -6.87
CA GLN A 110 10.96 -0.10 -8.16
C GLN A 110 10.02 0.05 -9.37
N TRP A 111 8.75 0.34 -9.14
CA TRP A 111 7.75 0.49 -10.20
C TRP A 111 7.08 1.85 -10.19
N LEU A 112 6.90 2.39 -11.40
CA LEU A 112 6.10 3.58 -11.66
C LEU A 112 4.91 3.23 -12.55
N LEU A 113 3.82 3.99 -12.38
CA LEU A 113 2.61 3.94 -13.19
C LEU A 113 2.47 5.23 -14.01
N SER A 114 2.12 5.10 -15.29
CA SER A 114 1.94 6.21 -16.23
C SER A 114 1.02 5.79 -17.39
N ALA A 115 0.84 6.65 -18.38
CA ALA A 115 0.00 6.37 -19.56
C ALA A 115 0.81 5.65 -20.67
N GLY A 116 0.15 4.78 -21.43
CA GLY A 116 0.72 4.05 -22.56
C GLY A 116 1.22 4.97 -23.69
N HIS A 117 0.44 6.00 -24.02
CA HIS A 117 0.74 6.95 -25.09
C HIS A 117 2.04 7.75 -24.86
N CYS A 118 2.49 7.86 -23.60
CA CYS A 118 3.75 8.48 -23.24
C CYS A 118 4.97 7.72 -23.78
N PHE A 119 4.82 6.41 -24.04
CA PHE A 119 5.92 5.50 -24.40
C PHE A 119 5.71 4.78 -25.74
N HIS A 120 4.48 4.68 -26.25
CA HIS A 120 4.11 3.83 -27.39
C HIS A 120 4.97 4.00 -28.66
N ASN A 121 5.37 5.23 -28.99
CA ASN A 121 6.07 5.54 -30.26
C ASN A 121 7.54 5.97 -30.07
N ARG A 122 8.16 5.69 -28.91
CA ARG A 122 9.33 6.46 -28.48
C ARG A 122 10.42 5.60 -27.82
N ALA A 123 11.55 5.52 -28.54
CA ALA A 123 12.93 5.13 -28.22
C ALA A 123 13.20 4.12 -27.07
N LEU A 124 14.15 3.22 -27.35
CA LEU A 124 14.86 2.30 -26.43
C LEU A 124 14.58 2.51 -24.94
N VAL A 125 14.29 1.44 -24.23
CA VAL A 125 14.05 1.40 -22.77
C VAL A 125 15.03 2.25 -21.93
N SER A 126 16.27 2.49 -22.38
CA SER A 126 17.27 3.34 -21.73
C SER A 126 17.11 4.86 -21.97
N GLY A 127 16.14 5.26 -22.79
CA GLY A 127 15.90 6.61 -23.28
C GLY A 127 15.06 7.49 -22.34
N TYR A 128 14.64 7.00 -21.17
CA TYR A 128 13.84 7.79 -20.24
C TYR A 128 14.58 8.10 -18.93
N LEU A 129 14.35 9.30 -18.41
CA LEU A 129 14.81 9.77 -17.12
C LEU A 129 13.59 10.14 -16.26
N PHE A 130 13.54 9.60 -15.06
CA PHE A 130 12.44 9.79 -14.10
C PHE A 130 12.94 10.62 -12.94
N TYR A 131 12.38 11.83 -12.78
CA TYR A 131 12.75 12.79 -11.75
C TYR A 131 11.71 12.76 -10.63
N MET A 132 12.15 12.50 -9.40
CA MET A 132 11.33 12.33 -8.20
C MET A 132 11.78 13.29 -7.10
N GLY A 133 10.89 13.59 -6.16
CA GLY A 133 11.19 14.50 -5.06
C GLY A 133 11.51 15.91 -5.54
N THR A 134 10.78 16.37 -6.55
CA THR A 134 11.02 17.62 -7.27
C THR A 134 9.77 18.48 -7.25
N PHE A 135 9.91 19.75 -6.89
CA PHE A 135 8.85 20.76 -7.03
C PHE A 135 9.03 21.53 -8.33
N LEU A 136 10.27 21.84 -8.67
CA LEU A 136 10.58 22.48 -9.95
C LEU A 136 10.66 21.42 -11.05
N ARG A 137 10.21 21.77 -12.25
CA ARG A 137 10.35 20.91 -13.45
C ARG A 137 11.82 20.49 -13.65
N HIS A 138 12.76 21.39 -13.32
CA HIS A 138 14.19 21.14 -13.32
C HIS A 138 14.78 21.48 -11.94
N GLU A 139 14.96 20.48 -11.10
CA GLU A 139 15.56 20.63 -9.78
C GLU A 139 16.87 19.85 -9.69
N LYS A 140 17.96 20.53 -9.32
CA LYS A 140 19.30 19.92 -9.27
C LYS A 140 19.40 18.80 -8.23
N GLN A 141 18.58 18.85 -7.19
CA GLN A 141 18.55 17.90 -6.09
C GLN A 141 17.54 16.77 -6.28
N ALA A 142 16.85 16.72 -7.42
CA ALA A 142 15.89 15.66 -7.72
C ALA A 142 16.59 14.29 -7.75
N LEU A 143 15.89 13.27 -7.25
CA LEU A 143 16.29 11.89 -7.45
C LEU A 143 16.00 11.52 -8.91
N VAL A 144 17.05 11.20 -9.67
CA VAL A 144 16.92 10.81 -11.09
C VAL A 144 17.28 9.34 -11.25
N ILE A 145 16.37 8.56 -11.82
CA ILE A 145 16.55 7.14 -12.11
C ILE A 145 16.16 6.87 -13.57
N GLN A 146 16.84 5.93 -14.24
CA GLN A 146 16.48 5.44 -15.57
C GLN A 146 15.59 4.21 -15.47
N SER A 147 14.81 3.94 -16.51
CA SER A 147 14.10 2.66 -16.67
C SER A 147 15.06 1.52 -17.03
N SER A 148 14.82 0.36 -16.43
CA SER A 148 15.31 -0.94 -16.90
C SER A 148 14.32 -1.61 -17.85
N GLN A 149 13.04 -1.27 -17.73
CA GLN A 149 11.96 -1.78 -18.59
C GLN A 149 10.81 -0.77 -18.65
N VAL A 150 10.18 -0.67 -19.81
CA VAL A 150 8.92 0.06 -20.00
C VAL A 150 7.94 -0.91 -20.65
N LEU A 151 6.78 -1.07 -20.04
CA LEU A 151 5.75 -2.02 -20.41
C LEU A 151 4.46 -1.24 -20.67
N VAL A 152 4.11 -1.07 -21.94
CA VAL A 152 2.80 -0.54 -22.33
C VAL A 152 1.80 -1.70 -22.29
N HIS A 153 0.57 -1.45 -21.84
CA HIS A 153 -0.46 -2.48 -21.83
C HIS A 153 -0.60 -3.14 -23.21
N PRO A 154 -0.64 -4.48 -23.32
CA PRO A 154 -0.63 -5.17 -24.61
C PRO A 154 -1.84 -4.87 -25.49
N LEU A 155 -2.96 -4.48 -24.86
CA LEU A 155 -4.19 -4.07 -25.55
C LEU A 155 -4.29 -2.56 -25.81
N TYR A 156 -3.24 -1.78 -25.55
CA TYR A 156 -3.26 -0.33 -25.79
C TYR A 156 -3.55 0.00 -27.25
N ASN A 157 -4.54 0.85 -27.48
CA ASN A 157 -4.97 1.27 -28.80
C ASN A 157 -4.84 2.79 -28.95
N MET A 158 -3.92 3.25 -29.81
CA MET A 158 -3.67 4.69 -29.99
C MET A 158 -4.83 5.48 -30.63
N LYS A 159 -5.81 4.79 -31.23
CA LYS A 159 -6.96 5.45 -31.87
C LYS A 159 -8.09 5.65 -30.90
N THR A 160 -8.40 4.64 -30.09
CA THR A 160 -9.47 4.69 -29.08
C THR A 160 -8.98 5.19 -27.73
N MET A 161 -7.66 5.22 -27.52
CA MET A 161 -6.99 5.46 -26.24
C MET A 161 -7.35 4.43 -25.16
N GLU A 162 -7.98 3.31 -25.52
CA GLU A 162 -8.28 2.23 -24.59
C GLU A 162 -7.00 1.55 -24.11
N TYR A 163 -7.03 1.08 -22.85
CA TYR A 163 -5.86 0.51 -22.17
C TYR A 163 -4.64 1.44 -22.16
N ASP A 164 -4.86 2.75 -22.06
CA ASP A 164 -3.80 3.75 -21.97
C ASP A 164 -3.13 3.76 -20.59
N VAL A 165 -2.36 2.70 -20.34
CA VAL A 165 -1.60 2.49 -19.11
C VAL A 165 -0.24 1.87 -19.45
N ALA A 166 0.78 2.29 -18.71
CA ALA A 166 2.13 1.76 -18.78
C ALA A 166 2.76 1.61 -17.39
N LEU A 167 3.55 0.56 -17.26
CA LEU A 167 4.41 0.30 -16.11
C LEU A 167 5.86 0.54 -16.48
N VAL A 168 6.59 1.17 -15.57
CA VAL A 168 8.02 1.42 -15.72
C VAL A 168 8.76 0.75 -14.58
N LYS A 169 9.62 -0.21 -14.91
CA LYS A 169 10.59 -0.78 -13.96
C LYS A 169 11.84 0.07 -13.95
N LEU A 170 12.26 0.49 -12.76
CA LEU A 170 13.45 1.31 -12.57
C LEU A 170 14.71 0.45 -12.49
N LYS A 171 15.85 0.99 -12.94
CA LYS A 171 17.16 0.32 -12.86
C LYS A 171 17.65 0.07 -11.44
N ARG A 172 17.11 0.78 -10.45
CA ARG A 172 17.43 0.63 -9.03
C ARG A 172 16.22 0.99 -8.20
N LYS A 173 16.18 0.44 -6.98
CA LYS A 173 15.17 0.78 -5.98
C LYS A 173 15.25 2.26 -5.59
N ILE A 174 14.09 2.84 -5.29
CA ILE A 174 13.91 4.20 -4.83
C ILE A 174 14.23 4.23 -3.32
N PRO A 175 15.21 5.05 -2.89
CA PRO A 175 15.38 5.35 -1.47
C PRO A 175 14.26 6.30 -1.04
N PHE A 176 13.24 5.76 -0.38
CA PHE A 176 12.13 6.57 0.11
C PHE A 176 12.57 7.61 1.14
N SER A 177 11.86 8.73 1.12
CA SER A 177 12.09 9.87 2.01
C SER A 177 10.80 10.67 2.16
N ASN A 178 10.78 11.69 3.01
CA ASN A 178 9.63 12.60 3.12
C ASN A 178 9.24 13.31 1.81
N LYS A 179 10.10 13.32 0.79
CA LYS A 179 9.84 13.92 -0.54
C LYS A 179 9.48 12.88 -1.61
N VAL A 180 9.68 11.59 -1.33
CA VAL A 180 9.57 10.50 -2.30
C VAL A 180 8.92 9.31 -1.62
N LEU A 181 7.65 9.07 -1.92
CA LEU A 181 6.81 8.02 -1.32
C LEU A 181 5.83 7.48 -2.37
N PRO A 182 5.40 6.22 -2.29
CA PRO A 182 4.40 5.69 -3.21
C PRO A 182 2.99 6.22 -2.90
N VAL A 183 2.13 6.26 -3.91
CA VAL A 183 0.68 6.42 -3.76
C VAL A 183 0.01 5.07 -3.58
N CYS A 184 -1.13 5.01 -2.89
CA CYS A 184 -1.90 3.77 -2.81
C CYS A 184 -2.67 3.53 -4.11
N LEU A 185 -2.89 2.25 -4.44
CA LEU A 185 -3.80 1.84 -5.49
C LEU A 185 -5.12 1.35 -4.88
N PRO A 186 -6.27 1.59 -5.52
CA PRO A 186 -7.56 1.10 -5.04
C PRO A 186 -7.54 -0.42 -5.01
N SER A 187 -8.22 -1.01 -4.04
CA SER A 187 -8.30 -2.46 -3.86
C SER A 187 -9.39 -3.12 -4.72
N PHE A 188 -10.41 -2.36 -5.11
CA PHE A 188 -11.54 -2.86 -5.88
C PHE A 188 -11.19 -3.05 -7.36
N ARG A 189 -11.65 -4.15 -7.96
CA ARG A 189 -11.48 -4.44 -9.40
C ARG A 189 -12.66 -3.89 -10.19
N ASN A 190 -12.39 -3.38 -11.40
CA ASN A 190 -13.42 -2.89 -12.33
C ASN A 190 -14.40 -1.89 -11.67
N TYR A 191 -13.88 -1.06 -10.77
CA TYR A 191 -14.67 -0.13 -9.96
C TYR A 191 -14.61 1.27 -10.54
N TYR A 192 -15.77 1.82 -10.91
CA TYR A 192 -15.87 3.20 -11.35
C TYR A 192 -15.60 4.16 -10.17
N PRO A 193 -14.73 5.18 -10.31
CA PRO A 193 -14.41 6.10 -9.21
C PRO A 193 -15.66 6.78 -8.62
N PRO A 194 -15.66 7.16 -7.33
CA PRO A 194 -16.84 7.70 -6.67
C PRO A 194 -17.33 9.00 -7.34
N VAL A 195 -18.54 8.97 -7.91
CA VAL A 195 -19.14 10.11 -8.62
C VAL A 195 -19.32 11.30 -7.66
N ASN A 196 -19.11 12.51 -8.18
CA ASN A 196 -19.12 13.77 -7.43
C ASN A 196 -18.00 13.92 -6.37
N ALA A 197 -17.11 12.93 -6.21
CA ALA A 197 -15.96 13.10 -5.34
C ALA A 197 -15.00 14.16 -5.88
N THR A 198 -14.37 14.89 -4.95
CA THR A 198 -13.29 15.83 -5.28
C THR A 198 -11.98 15.05 -5.38
N ALA A 199 -11.38 15.11 -6.56
CA ALA A 199 -10.09 14.50 -6.85
C ALA A 199 -9.05 15.59 -7.14
N PHE A 200 -7.77 15.24 -7.01
CA PHE A 200 -6.66 16.12 -7.30
C PHE A 200 -5.82 15.58 -8.44
N VAL A 201 -5.48 16.47 -9.37
CA VAL A 201 -4.54 16.20 -10.45
C VAL A 201 -3.32 17.09 -10.27
N THR A 202 -2.15 16.50 -10.48
CA THR A 202 -0.86 17.17 -10.28
C THR A 202 0.03 17.00 -11.49
N GLY A 203 0.75 18.08 -11.82
CA GLY A 203 1.75 18.02 -12.88
C GLY A 203 2.31 19.38 -13.27
N TRP A 204 3.09 19.37 -14.33
CA TRP A 204 3.75 20.55 -14.89
C TRP A 204 3.15 20.92 -16.26
N GLY A 205 1.95 20.43 -16.57
CA GLY A 205 1.25 20.73 -17.81
C GLY A 205 1.00 22.22 -18.05
N ARG A 206 0.50 22.53 -19.24
CA ARG A 206 0.13 23.87 -19.68
C ARG A 206 -0.82 24.51 -18.68
N THR A 207 -0.43 25.65 -18.14
CA THR A 207 -1.41 26.58 -17.56
C THR A 207 -2.06 27.36 -18.71
N THR A 208 -3.25 27.92 -18.49
CA THR A 208 -4.09 28.61 -19.49
C THR A 208 -3.36 29.65 -20.36
N ASN A 209 -2.17 30.12 -19.95
CA ASN A 209 -1.37 31.13 -20.65
C ASN A 209 0.11 30.72 -20.90
N SER A 210 0.52 29.45 -20.84
CA SER A 210 1.95 29.10 -20.98
C SER A 210 2.25 27.75 -21.64
N TYR A 211 3.52 27.58 -22.03
CA TYR A 211 4.11 26.31 -22.51
C TYR A 211 4.28 25.24 -21.41
N GLY A 212 3.72 25.48 -20.21
CA GLY A 212 3.78 24.63 -19.03
C GLY A 212 4.40 25.34 -17.83
N SER A 213 4.01 24.94 -16.61
CA SER A 213 4.56 25.55 -15.38
C SER A 213 5.94 25.02 -14.99
N MET A 214 6.82 25.91 -14.56
CA MET A 214 8.10 25.53 -13.95
C MET A 214 7.93 24.92 -12.55
N ARG A 215 6.84 25.23 -11.87
CA ARG A 215 6.50 24.72 -10.54
C ARG A 215 5.41 23.66 -10.65
N LEU A 216 5.45 22.66 -9.79
CA LEU A 216 4.40 21.66 -9.74
C LEU A 216 3.07 22.35 -9.45
N GLN A 217 2.08 22.14 -10.32
CA GLN A 217 0.72 22.62 -10.13
C GLN A 217 -0.14 21.51 -9.54
N GLN A 218 -1.21 21.92 -8.87
CA GLN A 218 -2.31 21.07 -8.47
C GLN A 218 -3.65 21.73 -8.80
N VAL A 219 -4.65 20.92 -9.13
CA VAL A 219 -6.03 21.36 -9.37
C VAL A 219 -7.01 20.35 -8.79
N ASP A 220 -8.12 20.83 -8.23
CA ASP A 220 -9.24 19.98 -7.87
C ASP A 220 -10.20 19.80 -9.06
N VAL A 221 -10.63 18.57 -9.28
CA VAL A 221 -11.61 18.18 -10.31
C VAL A 221 -12.70 17.33 -9.66
N THR A 222 -13.88 17.30 -10.28
CA THR A 222 -15.00 16.48 -9.80
C THR A 222 -15.18 15.28 -10.72
N ILE A 223 -15.34 14.09 -10.13
CA ILE A 223 -15.65 12.87 -10.89
C ILE A 223 -17.05 12.98 -11.50
N ILE A 224 -17.14 12.76 -12.81
CA ILE A 224 -18.39 12.88 -13.57
C ILE A 224 -18.98 11.48 -13.77
N GLU A 225 -20.31 11.37 -13.71
CA GLU A 225 -21.02 10.12 -13.97
C GLU A 225 -20.77 9.58 -15.40
N ALA A 226 -20.63 8.26 -15.55
CA ALA A 226 -20.38 7.57 -16.81
C ALA A 226 -21.31 8.00 -17.96
N LYS A 227 -22.64 8.01 -17.73
CA LYS A 227 -23.62 8.42 -18.75
C LYS A 227 -23.45 9.88 -19.18
N LYS A 228 -23.15 10.76 -18.22
CA LYS A 228 -22.92 12.17 -18.47
C LYS A 228 -21.63 12.39 -19.27
N CYS A 229 -20.54 11.73 -18.86
CA CYS A 229 -19.26 11.68 -19.57
C CYS A 229 -19.44 11.25 -21.03
N GLN A 230 -20.18 10.15 -21.27
CA GLN A 230 -20.51 9.70 -22.61
C GLN A 230 -21.31 10.74 -23.40
N SER A 231 -22.36 11.32 -22.80
CA SER A 231 -23.21 12.32 -23.48
C SER A 231 -22.44 13.58 -23.91
N MET A 232 -21.45 14.00 -23.11
CA MET A 232 -20.60 15.16 -23.41
C MET A 232 -19.74 14.92 -24.66
N TYR A 233 -19.31 13.69 -24.89
CA TYR A 233 -18.45 13.32 -26.03
C TYR A 233 -19.19 12.76 -27.25
N HIS A 234 -20.38 12.19 -27.05
CA HIS A 234 -21.17 11.51 -28.08
C HIS A 234 -21.51 12.41 -29.27
N SER A 235 -21.73 13.70 -29.01
CA SER A 235 -22.14 14.66 -30.04
C SER A 235 -21.00 15.14 -30.94
N LEU A 236 -19.73 14.91 -30.58
CA LEU A 236 -18.60 15.58 -31.22
C LEU A 236 -17.50 14.65 -31.73
N TYR A 237 -17.10 13.59 -31.01
CA TYR A 237 -15.81 12.93 -31.28
C TYR A 237 -15.72 11.40 -31.06
N GLY A 238 -16.80 10.74 -30.60
CA GLY A 238 -16.85 9.29 -30.39
C GLY A 238 -17.46 8.90 -29.04
N THR A 239 -17.35 7.62 -28.68
CA THR A 239 -17.86 7.08 -27.42
C THR A 239 -16.73 6.87 -26.42
N VAL A 240 -16.88 7.37 -25.18
CA VAL A 240 -15.98 7.03 -24.07
C VAL A 240 -16.38 5.66 -23.53
N ASN A 241 -15.46 4.69 -23.59
CA ASN A 241 -15.65 3.38 -22.98
C ASN A 241 -15.51 3.50 -21.45
N THR A 242 -16.64 3.53 -20.75
CA THR A 242 -16.68 3.80 -19.31
C THR A 242 -16.28 2.60 -18.44
N ASP A 243 -16.02 1.45 -19.06
CA ASP A 243 -15.45 0.29 -18.36
C ASP A 243 -13.93 0.43 -18.17
N LEU A 244 -13.29 1.24 -19.02
CA LEU A 244 -11.83 1.47 -19.02
C LEU A 244 -11.44 2.91 -18.69
N MET A 245 -12.37 3.86 -18.83
CA MET A 245 -12.11 5.29 -18.69
C MET A 245 -13.20 6.01 -17.92
N PHE A 246 -12.85 7.14 -17.29
CA PHE A 246 -13.81 8.03 -16.66
C PHE A 246 -13.49 9.50 -16.96
N CYS A 247 -14.50 10.36 -16.81
CA CYS A 247 -14.32 11.80 -16.95
C CYS A 247 -14.18 12.46 -15.57
N ALA A 248 -13.32 13.46 -15.47
CA ALA A 248 -13.29 14.36 -14.33
C ALA A 248 -13.02 15.80 -14.78
N GLY A 249 -13.71 16.75 -14.18
CA GLY A 249 -13.60 18.16 -14.55
C GLY A 249 -14.68 19.01 -13.89
N HIS A 250 -14.82 20.24 -14.35
CA HIS A 250 -15.89 21.15 -13.92
C HIS A 250 -16.74 21.53 -15.14
N GLU A 251 -18.07 21.45 -15.01
CA GLU A 251 -19.00 21.67 -16.14
C GLU A 251 -18.89 23.07 -16.74
N SER A 252 -18.66 24.07 -15.88
CA SER A 252 -18.44 25.47 -16.29
C SER A 252 -17.09 25.72 -16.97
N GLY A 253 -16.24 24.70 -17.10
CA GLY A 253 -14.86 24.86 -17.55
C GLY A 253 -13.98 25.54 -16.49
N GLY A 254 -12.85 26.09 -16.92
CA GLY A 254 -11.91 26.82 -16.07
C GLY A 254 -11.03 25.96 -15.13
N LYS A 255 -11.32 24.66 -14.98
CA LYS A 255 -10.50 23.69 -14.25
C LYS A 255 -10.44 22.35 -14.99
N ASP A 256 -9.23 21.91 -15.33
CA ASP A 256 -8.99 20.62 -15.97
C ASP A 256 -7.52 20.21 -15.82
N SER A 257 -7.22 18.93 -16.04
CA SER A 257 -5.87 18.48 -16.36
C SER A 257 -5.51 18.99 -17.75
N CYS A 258 -4.29 19.50 -17.93
CA CYS A 258 -3.92 20.14 -19.17
C CYS A 258 -2.81 19.40 -19.92
N GLN A 259 -2.59 19.82 -21.17
CA GLN A 259 -1.51 19.31 -22.01
C GLN A 259 -0.16 19.33 -21.27
N GLY A 260 0.43 18.16 -21.01
CA GLY A 260 1.68 18.01 -20.25
C GLY A 260 1.51 17.47 -18.81
N ASP A 261 0.29 17.23 -18.36
CA ASP A 261 -0.01 16.39 -17.18
C ASP A 261 -0.23 14.91 -17.55
N SER A 262 -0.26 14.59 -18.85
CA SER A 262 -0.39 13.24 -19.41
C SER A 262 0.45 12.20 -18.67
N GLY A 263 -0.16 11.06 -18.30
CA GLY A 263 0.48 10.02 -17.51
C GLY A 263 0.62 10.33 -16.01
N GLY A 264 0.32 11.55 -15.59
CA GLY A 264 0.25 11.95 -14.18
C GLY A 264 -0.96 11.35 -13.45
N PRO A 265 -0.93 11.39 -12.10
CA PRO A 265 -1.95 10.78 -11.27
C PRO A 265 -3.18 11.68 -11.10
N LEU A 266 -4.35 11.04 -11.04
CA LEU A 266 -5.54 11.60 -10.40
C LEU A 266 -5.79 10.83 -9.09
N VAL A 267 -5.77 11.56 -7.97
CA VAL A 267 -5.84 10.98 -6.61
C VAL A 267 -7.06 11.46 -5.83
N LEU A 268 -7.62 10.56 -5.03
CA LEU A 268 -8.66 10.86 -4.04
C LEU A 268 -8.09 10.60 -2.65
N TYR A 269 -8.55 11.41 -1.69
CA TYR A 269 -8.25 11.19 -0.29
C TYR A 269 -9.36 10.35 0.34
N ASP A 270 -8.98 9.24 0.97
CA ASP A 270 -9.87 8.38 1.74
C ASP A 270 -9.77 8.76 3.21
N THR A 271 -10.89 9.25 3.76
CA THR A 271 -10.99 9.68 5.16
C THR A 271 -11.04 8.51 6.14
N GLU A 272 -11.44 7.31 5.70
CA GLU A 272 -11.48 6.12 6.57
C GLU A 272 -10.07 5.62 6.90
N THR A 273 -9.17 5.72 5.92
CA THR A 273 -7.80 5.19 6.02
C THR A 273 -6.73 6.27 6.20
N ASP A 274 -7.09 7.56 6.16
CA ASP A 274 -6.16 8.72 6.10
C ASP A 274 -5.09 8.56 5.00
N LYS A 275 -5.50 8.05 3.83
CA LYS A 275 -4.59 7.73 2.72
C LYS A 275 -5.07 8.31 1.40
N TRP A 276 -4.11 8.64 0.55
CA TRP A 276 -4.34 9.04 -0.83
C TRP A 276 -4.23 7.84 -1.76
N PHE A 277 -5.26 7.68 -2.59
CA PHE A 277 -5.36 6.61 -3.58
C PHE A 277 -5.42 7.18 -4.99
N GLN A 278 -4.66 6.59 -5.91
CA GLN A 278 -4.72 6.95 -7.31
C GLN A 278 -5.82 6.15 -8.00
N TYR A 279 -6.88 6.83 -8.42
CA TYR A 279 -7.99 6.21 -9.15
C TYR A 279 -7.84 6.35 -10.67
N GLY A 280 -7.07 7.35 -11.12
CA GLY A 280 -6.93 7.64 -12.54
C GLY A 280 -5.50 7.95 -12.99
N ILE A 281 -5.31 7.81 -14.29
CA ILE A 281 -4.13 8.27 -15.03
C ILE A 281 -4.62 9.26 -16.08
N VAL A 282 -4.02 10.46 -16.13
CA VAL A 282 -4.35 11.46 -17.16
C VAL A 282 -4.07 10.87 -18.54
N SER A 283 -5.11 10.67 -19.36
CA SER A 283 -4.99 10.00 -20.66
C SER A 283 -5.16 10.99 -21.82
N TRP A 284 -6.35 11.56 -21.99
CA TRP A 284 -6.64 12.50 -23.08
C TRP A 284 -7.72 13.51 -22.70
N GLY A 285 -7.92 14.51 -23.56
CA GLY A 285 -8.91 15.55 -23.39
C GLY A 285 -8.88 16.50 -24.58
N TYR A 286 -9.97 17.21 -24.82
CA TYR A 286 -10.06 18.17 -25.92
C TYR A 286 -9.93 19.58 -25.37
N GLY A 287 -8.80 20.22 -25.67
CA GLY A 287 -8.48 21.52 -25.12
C GLY A 287 -8.10 21.44 -23.64
N CYS A 288 -8.17 22.58 -22.97
CA CYS A 288 -7.77 22.75 -21.58
C CYS A 288 -8.90 23.50 -20.89
N ALA A 289 -9.64 22.83 -20.01
CA ALA A 289 -10.65 23.48 -19.19
C ALA A 289 -11.75 24.19 -20.00
N TYR A 290 -12.10 23.64 -21.17
CA TYR A 290 -13.27 24.10 -21.91
C TYR A 290 -14.56 23.63 -21.23
N PRO A 291 -15.61 24.47 -21.20
CA PRO A 291 -16.92 24.06 -20.70
C PRO A 291 -17.40 22.79 -21.41
N ASN A 292 -17.98 21.87 -20.66
CA ASN A 292 -18.48 20.57 -21.14
C ASN A 292 -17.45 19.68 -21.87
N MET A 293 -16.16 19.90 -21.63
CA MET A 293 -15.09 19.10 -22.25
C MET A 293 -14.12 18.58 -21.17
N PRO A 294 -14.57 17.66 -20.29
CA PRO A 294 -13.78 17.24 -19.13
C PRO A 294 -12.58 16.37 -19.54
N GLY A 295 -11.50 16.38 -18.77
CA GLY A 295 -10.41 15.41 -18.95
C GLY A 295 -10.90 13.97 -18.84
N VAL A 296 -10.31 13.09 -19.65
CA VAL A 296 -10.56 11.65 -19.65
C VAL A 296 -9.35 10.91 -19.10
N TYR A 297 -9.63 10.00 -18.17
CA TYR A 297 -8.64 9.31 -17.37
C TYR A 297 -8.82 7.80 -17.50
N THR A 298 -7.73 7.07 -17.56
CA THR A 298 -7.74 5.61 -17.48
C THR A 298 -8.14 5.17 -16.07
N ILE A 299 -9.11 4.26 -15.95
CA ILE A 299 -9.55 3.69 -14.66
C ILE A 299 -8.52 2.68 -14.17
N ILE A 300 -7.86 2.94 -13.04
CA ILE A 300 -6.82 2.04 -12.51
C ILE A 300 -7.39 0.68 -12.11
N SER A 301 -8.57 0.66 -11.47
CA SER A 301 -9.22 -0.56 -10.99
C SER A 301 -9.51 -1.58 -12.10
N SER A 302 -9.72 -1.12 -13.34
CA SER A 302 -9.94 -1.95 -14.54
C SER A 302 -8.65 -2.55 -15.10
N HIS A 303 -7.49 -2.14 -14.58
CA HIS A 303 -6.17 -2.62 -15.02
C HIS A 303 -5.35 -3.26 -13.89
N LEU A 304 -5.92 -3.40 -12.69
CA LEU A 304 -5.20 -3.92 -11.53
C LEU A 304 -4.67 -5.33 -11.75
N ASP A 305 -5.42 -6.22 -12.40
CA ASP A 305 -4.94 -7.59 -12.65
C ASP A 305 -3.67 -7.61 -13.51
N TRP A 306 -3.60 -6.77 -14.54
CA TRP A 306 -2.39 -6.60 -15.34
C TRP A 306 -1.27 -5.94 -14.54
N ILE A 307 -1.59 -4.95 -13.70
CA ILE A 307 -0.61 -4.25 -12.86
C ILE A 307 0.04 -5.25 -11.89
N GLU A 308 -0.75 -6.02 -11.16
CA GLU A 308 -0.27 -7.00 -10.17
C GLU A 308 0.51 -8.13 -10.83
N ALA A 309 -0.03 -8.74 -11.89
CA ALA A 309 0.64 -9.82 -12.59
C ALA A 309 2.00 -9.39 -13.16
N THR A 310 2.14 -8.13 -13.56
CA THR A 310 3.39 -7.59 -14.12
C THR A 310 4.38 -7.17 -13.04
N THR A 311 3.90 -6.58 -11.95
CA THR A 311 4.76 -5.99 -10.90
C THR A 311 5.07 -6.95 -9.76
N GLU A 312 4.33 -8.05 -9.66
CA GLU A 312 4.28 -8.96 -8.51
C GLU A 312 3.89 -8.25 -7.19
N MET A 313 3.27 -7.06 -7.30
CA MET A 313 2.68 -6.36 -6.16
C MET A 313 1.31 -6.96 -5.87
N TYR A 314 1.01 -7.23 -4.60
CA TYR A 314 -0.33 -7.61 -4.17
C TYR A 314 -1.06 -6.39 -3.62
N VAL A 315 -2.18 -6.01 -4.24
CA VAL A 315 -3.11 -5.01 -3.71
C VAL A 315 -4.26 -5.77 -3.06
N PRO A 316 -4.27 -5.92 -1.72
CA PRO A 316 -5.32 -6.69 -1.03
C PRO A 316 -6.69 -6.12 -1.35
N ALA A 317 -7.63 -7.00 -1.72
CA ALA A 317 -9.03 -6.62 -1.86
C ALA A 317 -9.55 -6.09 -0.50
N LYS A 318 -10.24 -4.95 -0.49
CA LYS A 318 -10.97 -4.51 0.71
C LYS A 318 -12.05 -5.56 0.93
N PRO A 319 -12.16 -6.16 2.14
CA PRO A 319 -13.25 -7.08 2.43
C PRO A 319 -14.58 -6.39 2.12
N THR A 320 -15.38 -6.97 1.23
CA THR A 320 -16.77 -6.59 1.09
C THR A 320 -17.49 -7.00 2.37
N LEU A 321 -18.37 -6.15 2.91
CA LEU A 321 -19.19 -6.48 4.09
C LEU A 321 -20.02 -7.78 3.87
N ASP A 322 -20.15 -8.23 2.62
CA ASP A 322 -20.85 -9.44 2.24
C ASP A 322 -20.09 -10.73 2.64
N ASN A 323 -18.77 -10.63 2.87
CA ASN A 323 -17.88 -11.77 3.17
C ASN A 323 -17.68 -12.04 4.68
N GLU A 324 -18.23 -11.22 5.58
CA GLU A 324 -18.24 -11.52 7.02
C GLU A 324 -19.20 -12.66 7.38
N THR A 325 -20.14 -13.01 6.48
CA THR A 325 -21.11 -14.08 6.70
C THR A 325 -20.59 -15.48 6.36
N GLU A 326 -19.55 -15.62 5.53
CA GLU A 326 -19.02 -16.93 5.12
C GLU A 326 -17.80 -17.39 5.92
N THR A 327 -17.14 -16.51 6.66
CA THR A 327 -15.94 -16.85 7.46
C THR A 327 -16.24 -17.31 8.88
N ASN A 328 -17.46 -17.07 9.38
CA ASN A 328 -17.87 -17.50 10.72
C ASN A 328 -18.38 -18.95 10.82
N SER A 329 -18.70 -19.62 9.70
CA SER A 329 -19.17 -21.01 9.74
C SER A 329 -18.04 -22.03 9.88
N THR A 330 -16.82 -21.70 9.43
CA THR A 330 -15.68 -22.64 9.43
C THR A 330 -14.81 -22.56 10.69
N GLN A 331 -14.89 -21.47 11.47
CA GLN A 331 -14.19 -21.37 12.75
C GLN A 331 -15.03 -21.83 13.95
N GLN A 332 -16.37 -21.81 13.84
CA GLN A 332 -17.24 -22.21 14.95
C GLN A 332 -17.29 -23.74 15.15
N GLN A 333 -17.03 -24.51 14.09
CA GLN A 333 -17.03 -25.97 14.13
C GLN A 333 -15.75 -26.61 14.71
N SER A 334 -14.67 -25.84 14.87
CA SER A 334 -13.41 -26.33 15.45
C SER A 334 -13.23 -25.98 16.93
N TYR A 335 -14.04 -25.06 17.47
CA TYR A 335 -13.99 -24.63 18.87
C TYR A 335 -14.94 -25.43 19.79
N GLU A 336 -16.03 -25.98 19.25
CA GLU A 336 -17.01 -26.76 20.04
C GLU A 336 -16.56 -28.18 20.40
N SER A 337 -15.41 -28.67 19.90
CA SER A 337 -14.92 -30.02 20.22
C SER A 337 -13.94 -30.10 21.41
N TYR A 338 -13.69 -29.00 22.12
CA TYR A 338 -12.69 -28.94 23.19
C TYR A 338 -13.23 -28.59 24.59
N GLU A 339 -14.53 -28.31 24.75
CA GLU A 339 -15.16 -28.08 26.06
C GLU A 339 -16.21 -29.16 26.39
N SER A 340 -15.75 -30.37 26.67
CA SER A 340 -16.58 -31.34 27.40
C SER A 340 -15.72 -32.36 28.14
N ILE A 341 -14.99 -31.92 29.17
CA ILE A 341 -14.44 -32.81 30.21
C ILE A 341 -14.73 -32.21 31.59
N GLU A 342 -15.65 -32.89 32.28
CA GLU A 342 -15.91 -33.02 33.73
C GLU A 342 -15.84 -31.79 34.66
N ILE A 343 -16.99 -31.47 35.26
CA ILE A 343 -17.11 -31.44 36.74
C ILE A 343 -18.42 -32.15 37.14
N GLU A 344 -18.26 -33.32 37.76
CA GLU A 344 -19.28 -33.99 38.57
C GLU A 344 -19.37 -33.31 39.95
N GLN A 345 -20.57 -32.92 40.40
CA GLN A 345 -20.98 -33.02 41.81
C GLN A 345 -22.50 -32.76 42.02
N LEU A 346 -23.23 -33.89 42.10
CA LEU A 346 -24.22 -34.30 43.12
C LEU A 346 -25.32 -33.33 43.64
N ASN A 347 -26.57 -33.72 43.32
CA ASN A 347 -27.80 -33.82 44.16
C ASN A 347 -28.34 -32.54 44.85
N SER A 348 -29.66 -32.29 44.96
CA SER A 348 -30.79 -33.20 45.09
C SER A 348 -32.14 -32.54 44.74
N THR A 349 -33.14 -33.41 44.58
CA THR A 349 -34.60 -33.25 44.84
C THR A 349 -35.42 -32.35 43.91
N ASP A 350 -36.22 -32.89 42.99
CA ASP A 350 -37.51 -33.63 43.10
C ASP A 350 -38.74 -32.71 43.03
N LEU A 351 -39.74 -33.19 42.25
CA LEU A 351 -41.17 -32.83 42.25
C LEU A 351 -41.57 -31.48 41.62
N THR A 352 -42.66 -31.29 40.87
CA THR A 352 -43.69 -32.11 40.21
C THR A 352 -44.53 -31.14 39.35
N THR A 353 -44.98 -31.64 38.20
CA THR A 353 -46.29 -31.47 37.56
C THR A 353 -47.19 -30.24 37.76
N ALA A 354 -47.71 -29.79 36.61
CA ALA A 354 -49.12 -29.51 36.27
C ALA A 354 -49.67 -28.07 36.36
N GLU A 355 -50.05 -27.60 35.15
CA GLU A 355 -51.34 -27.01 34.76
C GLU A 355 -51.89 -25.76 35.49
N VAL A 356 -52.29 -24.76 34.70
CA VAL A 356 -53.69 -24.44 34.35
C VAL A 356 -53.77 -23.02 33.76
N GLN A 357 -54.47 -22.93 32.63
CA GLN A 357 -54.92 -21.71 31.94
C GLN A 357 -55.99 -20.93 32.71
N MET A 358 -56.20 -19.68 32.25
CA MET A 358 -57.43 -18.86 32.29
C MET A 358 -57.66 -17.98 33.55
N LYS A 359 -57.56 -16.65 33.41
CA LYS A 359 -58.64 -15.73 33.01
C LYS A 359 -58.40 -14.26 33.43
N ASP A 360 -58.75 -13.37 32.49
CA ASP A 360 -59.40 -12.06 32.60
C ASP A 360 -58.71 -10.92 33.40
N ILE A 361 -58.24 -9.88 32.69
CA ILE A 361 -58.93 -8.58 32.45
C ILE A 361 -58.46 -8.02 31.11
#